data_AF-X0TY64-F1
#
_entry.id   AF-X0TY64-F1
#
_cell.length_a   1.000
_cell.length_b   1.000
_cell.length_c   1.000
_cell.angle_alpha   90.00
_cell.angle_beta   90.00
_cell.angle_gamma   90.00
#
_symmetry.space_group_name_H-M   'P 1'
#
loop_
_entity.id
_entity.type
_entity.pdbx_description
1 polymer ?
#
loop_
_entity_poly.entity_id
_entity_poly.type
_entity_poly.pdbx_seq_one_letter_code
_entity_poly.pdbx_strand_id
1 'polypeptide(L)'
;IGQRPDLSALEDITGLTYTRWGTTEVDSITYATEHEGVFAGGDLQTGPWVAIGAIGAGKEAAESILRYIEKRDMAEGREPVVNENPVYRPVAEDEPIVERAKMPELAVDKRKGNFNEVELGYAEEEGRAEAARCLNCGYCCECYQCVAACLANAIDHSQQAQIQEIEVGSVIITAGSEPYDPSPLENVYHYKTSPNVLTSLEFERILAASGPTMGHLQRPSDGKDPKKIAWLQCVGSRDTNQCGNSYCSSVCCMYAIKDSMIAKEHADEDLDCVVF
;
A
#
# COMPACT_ATOMS: atom_id res chain seq x y z
N ILE A 1 -3.04 -1.55 10.64
CA ILE A 1 -3.32 -0.65 11.79
C ILE A 1 -4.60 -1.06 12.51
N GLY A 2 -5.54 -1.73 11.86
CA GLY A 2 -6.75 -2.26 12.52
C GLY A 2 -6.48 -3.18 13.71
N GLN A 3 -7.48 -3.25 14.58
CA GLN A 3 -7.51 -4.04 15.79
C GLN A 3 -8.52 -5.19 15.65
N ARG A 4 -8.31 -6.26 16.41
CA ARG A 4 -9.34 -7.29 16.55
C ARG A 4 -10.28 -6.88 17.68
N PRO A 5 -11.59 -6.80 17.46
CA PRO A 5 -12.54 -6.46 18.52
C PRO A 5 -12.55 -7.56 19.58
N ASP A 6 -12.59 -7.14 20.85
CA ASP A 6 -12.92 -8.01 21.98
C ASP A 6 -14.45 -8.05 22.11
N LEU A 7 -15.03 -9.21 21.82
CA LEU A 7 -16.48 -9.40 21.81
C LEU A 7 -17.04 -9.85 23.16
N SER A 8 -16.20 -10.09 24.18
CA SER A 8 -16.63 -10.65 25.46
C SER A 8 -17.74 -9.86 26.16
N ALA A 9 -17.84 -8.55 25.91
CA ALA A 9 -18.89 -7.70 26.45
C ALA A 9 -20.21 -7.72 25.64
N LEU A 10 -20.20 -8.29 24.43
CA LEU A 10 -21.30 -8.25 23.47
C LEU A 10 -21.86 -9.66 23.12
N GLU A 11 -21.19 -10.73 23.56
CA GLU A 11 -21.58 -12.13 23.28
C GLU A 11 -23.01 -12.48 23.72
N ASP A 12 -23.50 -11.88 24.80
CA ASP A 12 -24.82 -12.17 25.39
C ASP A 12 -25.95 -11.25 24.90
N ILE A 13 -25.68 -10.35 23.94
CA ILE A 13 -26.69 -9.41 23.43
C ILE A 13 -27.54 -10.10 22.35
N THR A 14 -28.82 -10.33 22.65
CA THR A 14 -29.80 -10.83 21.68
C THR A 14 -29.95 -9.87 20.50
N GLY A 15 -29.84 -10.37 19.26
CA GLY A 15 -30.01 -9.57 18.04
C GLY A 15 -28.70 -9.13 17.37
N LEU A 16 -27.54 -9.53 17.91
CA LEU A 16 -26.25 -9.39 17.23
C LEU A 16 -25.75 -10.76 16.77
N THR A 17 -25.47 -10.86 15.48
CA THR A 17 -24.91 -12.07 14.86
C THR A 17 -23.44 -11.82 14.54
N TYR A 18 -22.58 -12.79 14.90
CA TYR A 18 -21.14 -12.68 14.72
C TYR A 18 -20.63 -13.66 13.67
N THR A 19 -19.72 -13.19 12.82
CA THR A 19 -19.05 -14.02 11.83
C THR A 19 -18.03 -14.95 12.49
N ARG A 20 -17.61 -15.99 11.77
CA ARG A 20 -16.51 -16.89 12.18
C ARG A 20 -15.17 -16.17 12.47
N TRP A 21 -15.02 -14.93 12.02
CA TRP A 21 -13.81 -14.13 12.17
C TRP A 21 -13.82 -13.25 13.43
N GLY A 22 -14.89 -13.30 14.22
CA GLY A 22 -15.06 -12.44 15.40
C GLY A 22 -15.39 -11.00 15.03
N THR A 23 -16.19 -10.80 13.98
CA THR A 23 -16.77 -9.52 13.57
C THR A 23 -18.30 -9.62 13.59
N THR A 24 -19.02 -8.51 13.50
CA THR A 24 -20.49 -8.48 13.48
C THR A 24 -21.00 -8.53 12.04
N GLU A 25 -22.07 -9.28 11.79
CA GLU A 25 -22.79 -9.24 10.52
C GLU A 25 -23.62 -7.96 10.41
N VAL A 26 -23.40 -7.22 9.34
CA VAL A 26 -24.15 -6.00 9.01
C VAL A 26 -24.44 -5.94 7.53
N ASP A 27 -25.50 -5.22 7.18
CA ASP A 27 -25.80 -4.87 5.80
C ASP A 27 -24.68 -3.99 5.22
N SER A 28 -24.22 -4.31 4.01
CA SER A 28 -23.04 -3.69 3.40
C SER A 28 -23.25 -2.26 2.89
N ILE A 29 -24.50 -1.78 2.83
CA ILE A 29 -24.85 -0.44 2.38
C ILE A 29 -25.28 0.42 3.58
N THR A 30 -26.14 -0.14 4.43
CA THR A 30 -26.77 0.57 5.54
C THR A 30 -26.00 0.40 6.85
N TYR A 31 -25.07 -0.55 6.96
CA TYR A 31 -24.31 -0.80 8.19
C TYR A 31 -25.19 -1.19 9.39
N ALA A 32 -26.46 -1.50 9.14
CA ALA A 32 -27.41 -1.94 10.16
C ALA A 32 -27.12 -3.39 10.55
N THR A 33 -27.18 -3.67 11.84
CA THR A 33 -27.18 -5.04 12.38
C THR A 33 -28.60 -5.62 12.32
N GLU A 34 -28.76 -6.90 12.70
CA GLU A 34 -30.08 -7.50 12.87
C GLU A 34 -30.87 -6.88 14.04
N HIS A 35 -30.20 -6.24 15.00
CA HIS A 35 -30.85 -5.53 16.07
C HIS A 35 -31.30 -4.15 15.58
N GLU A 36 -32.61 -3.90 15.67
CA GLU A 36 -33.20 -2.64 15.26
C GLU A 36 -32.53 -1.45 15.98
N GLY A 37 -32.15 -0.43 15.22
CA GLY A 37 -31.51 0.79 15.73
C GLY A 37 -30.03 0.64 16.10
N VAL A 38 -29.41 -0.52 15.87
CA VAL A 38 -27.99 -0.77 16.14
C VAL A 38 -27.23 -0.92 14.83
N PHE A 39 -26.12 -0.18 14.73
CA PHE A 39 -25.27 -0.10 13.54
C PHE A 39 -23.83 -0.42 13.92
N ALA A 40 -23.09 -1.07 13.02
CA ALA A 40 -21.68 -1.36 13.23
C ALA A 40 -20.87 -1.09 11.95
N GLY A 41 -19.67 -0.54 12.13
CA GLY A 41 -18.74 -0.24 11.06
C GLY A 41 -17.29 -0.38 11.51
N GLY A 42 -16.36 -0.22 10.59
CA GLY A 42 -14.93 -0.30 10.84
C GLY A 42 -14.46 -1.72 11.16
N ASP A 43 -13.51 -1.85 12.10
CA ASP A 43 -12.91 -3.15 12.42
C ASP A 43 -13.92 -4.15 13.02
N LEU A 44 -15.01 -3.66 13.64
CA LEU A 44 -16.07 -4.52 14.16
C LEU A 44 -16.90 -5.18 13.04
N GLN A 45 -16.96 -4.58 11.85
CA GLN A 45 -17.62 -5.13 10.67
C GLN A 45 -16.64 -5.91 9.79
N THR A 46 -15.55 -5.25 9.39
CA THR A 46 -14.64 -5.72 8.33
C THR A 46 -13.47 -6.55 8.86
N GLY A 47 -13.26 -6.56 10.18
CA GLY A 47 -12.00 -7.01 10.78
C GLY A 47 -10.90 -5.95 10.62
N PRO A 48 -9.66 -6.24 11.04
CA PRO A 48 -8.58 -5.28 10.97
C PRO A 48 -8.38 -4.70 9.56
N TRP A 49 -8.70 -3.42 9.38
CA TRP A 49 -8.54 -2.75 8.09
C TRP A 49 -7.60 -1.52 8.20
N VAL A 50 -7.57 -0.70 7.14
CA VAL A 50 -6.88 0.58 7.12
C VAL A 50 -7.68 1.61 7.91
N ALA A 51 -6.98 2.53 8.58
CA ALA A 51 -7.63 3.58 9.36
C ALA A 51 -8.62 4.40 8.52
N ILE A 52 -8.29 4.69 7.26
CA ILE A 52 -9.16 5.40 6.31
C ILE A 52 -10.43 4.60 6.03
N GLY A 53 -10.33 3.29 5.83
CA GLY A 53 -11.48 2.41 5.62
C GLY A 53 -12.39 2.34 6.86
N ALA A 54 -11.79 2.30 8.05
CA ALA A 54 -12.55 2.35 9.31
C ALA A 54 -13.27 3.70 9.51
N ILE A 55 -12.60 4.81 9.18
CA ILE A 55 -13.21 6.16 9.23
C ILE A 55 -14.35 6.26 8.20
N GLY A 56 -14.13 5.77 6.97
CA GLY A 56 -15.15 5.72 5.93
C GLY A 56 -16.38 4.93 6.37
N ALA A 57 -16.19 3.73 6.89
CA ALA A 57 -17.27 2.91 7.45
C ALA A 57 -18.00 3.62 8.60
N GLY A 58 -17.28 4.34 9.48
CA GLY A 58 -17.89 5.15 10.54
C GLY A 58 -18.77 6.27 9.99
N LYS A 59 -18.33 6.94 8.92
CA LYS A 59 -19.10 7.99 8.23
C LYS A 59 -20.37 7.43 7.58
N GLU A 60 -20.26 6.30 6.90
CA GLU A 60 -21.39 5.62 6.28
C GLU A 60 -22.40 5.13 7.33
N ALA A 61 -21.93 4.55 8.44
CA ALA A 61 -22.80 4.16 9.55
C ALA A 61 -23.52 5.38 10.18
N ALA A 62 -22.83 6.52 10.32
CA ALA A 62 -23.43 7.75 10.83
C ALA A 62 -24.53 8.29 9.90
N GLU A 63 -24.33 8.24 8.58
CA GLU A 63 -25.38 8.61 7.60
C GLU A 63 -26.60 7.69 7.73
N SER A 64 -26.40 6.39 7.92
CA SER A 64 -27.50 5.45 8.17
C SER A 64 -28.26 5.75 9.46
N ILE A 65 -27.55 6.04 10.55
CA ILE A 65 -28.16 6.43 11.83
C ILE A 65 -29.04 7.67 11.65
N LEU A 66 -28.53 8.68 10.93
CA LEU A 66 -29.28 9.90 10.63
C LEU A 66 -30.56 9.59 9.83
N ARG A 67 -30.44 8.82 8.74
CA ARG A 67 -31.58 8.43 7.90
C ARG A 67 -32.60 7.58 8.67
N TYR A 68 -32.15 6.69 9.54
CA TYR A 68 -33.02 5.89 10.41
C TYR A 68 -33.85 6.79 11.35
N ILE A 69 -33.21 7.75 12.02
CA ILE A 69 -33.89 8.70 12.91
C ILE A 69 -34.91 9.55 12.14
N GLU A 70 -34.56 9.96 10.93
CA GLU A 70 -35.42 10.78 10.06
C GLU A 70 -36.47 9.97 9.28
N LYS A 71 -36.47 8.62 9.42
CA LYS A 71 -37.33 7.70 8.67
C LYS A 71 -37.18 7.82 7.15
N ARG A 72 -35.97 8.11 6.68
CA ARG A 72 -35.58 8.07 5.27
C ARG A 72 -35.04 6.69 4.88
N ASP A 73 -35.02 6.40 3.59
CA ASP A 73 -34.40 5.17 3.08
C ASP A 73 -32.88 5.23 3.28
N MET A 74 -32.38 4.29 4.10
CA MET A 74 -30.96 4.21 4.44
C MET A 74 -30.06 3.81 3.26
N ALA A 75 -30.60 3.10 2.27
CA ALA A 75 -29.86 2.58 1.12
C ALA A 75 -29.93 3.48 -0.13
N GLU A 76 -30.88 4.42 -0.17
CA GLU A 76 -31.11 5.26 -1.36
C GLU A 76 -29.85 6.00 -1.82
N GLY A 77 -29.44 5.70 -3.07
CA GLY A 77 -28.31 6.34 -3.76
C GLY A 77 -26.93 5.98 -3.21
N ARG A 78 -26.82 4.88 -2.44
CA ARG A 78 -25.57 4.43 -1.82
C ARG A 78 -25.16 3.07 -2.38
N GLU A 79 -23.85 2.90 -2.53
CA GLU A 79 -23.23 1.66 -2.98
C GLU A 79 -22.41 1.05 -1.84
N PRO A 80 -22.28 -0.28 -1.78
CA PRO A 80 -21.49 -0.92 -0.74
C PRO A 80 -20.02 -0.54 -0.88
N VAL A 81 -19.37 -0.27 0.26
CA VAL A 81 -17.93 0.00 0.27
C VAL A 81 -17.18 -1.26 -0.15
N VAL A 82 -16.45 -1.16 -1.26
CA VAL A 82 -15.56 -2.23 -1.71
C VAL A 82 -14.31 -2.19 -0.87
N ASN A 83 -13.98 -3.31 -0.22
CA ASN A 83 -12.71 -3.47 0.44
C ASN A 83 -11.63 -3.60 -0.62
N GLU A 84 -11.03 -2.48 -1.01
CA GLU A 84 -9.82 -2.48 -1.81
C GLU A 84 -8.67 -3.03 -0.97
N ASN A 85 -7.80 -3.83 -1.58
CA ASN A 85 -6.52 -4.24 -1.00
C ASN A 85 -5.46 -3.24 -1.46
N PRO A 86 -5.29 -2.07 -0.82
CA PRO A 86 -4.33 -1.10 -1.28
C PRO A 86 -2.91 -1.67 -1.15
N VAL A 87 -2.07 -1.35 -2.12
CA VAL A 87 -0.65 -1.68 -2.07
C VAL A 87 0.03 -0.72 -1.10
N TYR A 88 0.39 -1.25 0.07
CA TYR A 88 1.08 -0.48 1.10
C TYR A 88 2.55 -0.27 0.76
N ARG A 89 3.15 0.76 1.36
CA ARG A 89 4.60 0.84 1.44
C ARG A 89 5.10 -0.36 2.25
N PRO A 90 6.00 -1.19 1.71
CA PRO A 90 6.54 -2.31 2.47
C PRO A 90 7.24 -1.79 3.73
N VAL A 91 6.99 -2.47 4.85
CA VAL A 91 7.75 -2.27 6.08
C VAL A 91 9.14 -2.83 5.83
N ALA A 92 10.18 -2.14 6.29
CA ALA A 92 11.54 -2.63 6.15
C ALA A 92 11.69 -3.97 6.89
N GLU A 93 12.40 -4.94 6.31
CA GLU A 93 12.53 -6.29 6.89
C GLU A 93 13.28 -6.29 8.22
N ASP A 94 14.11 -5.27 8.47
CA ASP A 94 14.89 -5.07 9.68
C ASP A 94 14.15 -4.27 10.76
N GLU A 95 12.90 -3.88 10.52
CA GLU A 95 12.08 -3.16 11.50
C GLU A 95 11.79 -4.06 12.72
N PRO A 96 12.16 -3.68 13.94
CA PRO A 96 11.98 -4.51 15.12
C PRO A 96 10.50 -4.65 15.51
N ILE A 97 10.09 -5.88 15.85
CA ILE A 97 8.76 -6.14 16.41
C ILE A 97 8.76 -5.72 17.89
N VAL A 98 8.07 -4.62 18.20
CA VAL A 98 7.94 -4.08 19.56
C VAL A 98 6.49 -4.20 20.03
N GLU A 99 6.27 -4.48 21.32
CA GLU A 99 4.93 -4.48 21.91
C GLU A 99 4.35 -3.06 21.93
N ARG A 100 3.02 -2.90 21.82
CA ARG A 100 2.39 -1.57 21.92
C ARG A 100 2.41 -1.09 23.36
N ALA A 101 2.61 0.21 23.56
CA ALA A 101 2.38 0.83 24.86
C ALA A 101 0.93 0.58 25.31
N LYS A 102 0.72 0.31 26.59
CA LYS A 102 -0.62 0.12 27.15
C LYS A 102 -1.19 1.49 27.53
N MET A 103 -2.36 1.84 27.00
CA MET A 103 -3.05 3.07 27.36
C MET A 103 -3.31 3.07 28.88
N PRO A 104 -2.80 4.05 29.63
CA PRO A 104 -3.13 4.16 31.05
C PRO A 104 -4.62 4.45 31.21
N GLU A 105 -5.32 3.65 32.00
CA GLU A 105 -6.75 3.81 32.20
C GLU A 105 -7.10 4.19 33.64
N LEU A 106 -8.17 4.97 33.80
CA LEU A 106 -8.76 5.23 35.11
C LEU A 106 -9.24 3.92 35.74
N ALA A 107 -8.93 3.69 37.01
CA ALA A 107 -9.35 2.50 37.74
C ALA A 107 -10.89 2.36 37.74
N VAL A 108 -11.40 1.13 37.56
CA VAL A 108 -12.83 0.84 37.32
C VAL A 108 -13.75 1.40 38.42
N ASP A 109 -13.31 1.34 39.67
CA ASP A 109 -14.02 1.87 40.84
C ASP A 109 -14.22 3.39 40.78
N LYS A 110 -13.33 4.11 40.09
CA LYS A 110 -13.35 5.57 39.94
C LYS A 110 -14.11 6.05 38.69
N ARG A 111 -14.55 5.15 37.81
CA ARG A 111 -15.31 5.51 36.60
C ARG A 111 -16.78 5.87 36.89
N LYS A 112 -17.28 5.61 38.10
CA LYS A 112 -18.71 5.77 38.43
C LYS A 112 -19.07 7.19 38.87
N GLY A 113 -20.23 7.67 38.41
CA GLY A 113 -20.87 8.90 38.89
C GLY A 113 -20.15 10.19 38.49
N ASN A 114 -19.28 10.14 37.48
CA ASN A 114 -18.57 11.29 36.94
C ASN A 114 -18.38 11.13 35.42
N PHE A 115 -17.87 12.18 34.80
CA PHE A 115 -17.55 12.22 33.37
C PHE A 115 -16.03 12.39 33.15
N ASN A 116 -15.22 11.85 34.07
CA ASN A 116 -13.77 11.92 33.92
C ASN A 116 -13.32 11.00 32.78
N GLU A 117 -12.27 11.42 32.09
CA GLU A 117 -11.67 10.66 31.01
C GLU A 117 -11.12 9.32 31.51
N VAL A 118 -11.44 8.25 30.78
CA VAL A 118 -11.00 6.89 31.13
C VAL A 118 -9.61 6.62 30.57
N GLU A 119 -9.35 7.03 29.32
CA GLU A 119 -8.04 6.92 28.67
C GLU A 119 -7.20 8.13 29.05
N LEU A 120 -6.22 7.95 29.93
CA LEU A 120 -5.47 9.06 30.53
C LEU A 120 -4.36 9.60 29.63
N GLY A 121 -4.18 9.00 28.44
CA GLY A 121 -3.12 9.33 27.50
C GLY A 121 -1.76 8.75 27.91
N TYR A 122 -0.83 8.74 26.95
CA TYR A 122 0.55 8.31 27.19
C TYR A 122 1.38 9.40 27.86
N ALA A 123 2.41 8.99 28.61
CA ALA A 123 3.50 9.91 28.94
C ALA A 123 4.19 10.39 27.66
N GLU A 124 4.81 11.57 27.67
CA GLU A 124 5.39 12.17 26.47
C GLU A 124 6.40 11.24 25.76
N GLU A 125 7.25 10.55 26.53
CA GLU A 125 8.24 9.62 26.00
C GLU A 125 7.59 8.42 25.30
N GLU A 126 6.60 7.79 25.94
CA GLU A 126 5.85 6.66 25.39
C GLU A 126 5.05 7.07 24.15
N GLY A 127 4.43 8.26 24.18
CA GLY A 127 3.69 8.81 23.05
C GLY A 127 4.60 9.09 21.85
N ARG A 128 5.81 9.63 22.08
CA ARG A 128 6.81 9.82 21.02
C ARG A 128 7.29 8.49 20.45
N ALA A 129 7.54 7.51 21.31
CA ALA A 129 7.95 6.18 20.88
C ALA A 129 6.88 5.50 20.02
N GLU A 130 5.61 5.55 20.43
CA GLU A 130 4.51 4.96 19.67
C GLU A 130 4.25 5.71 18.36
N ALA A 131 4.35 7.04 18.34
CA ALA A 131 4.22 7.85 17.12
C ALA A 131 5.35 7.60 16.12
N ALA A 132 6.58 7.34 16.59
CA ALA A 132 7.72 7.02 15.72
C ALA A 132 7.55 5.69 14.98
N ARG A 133 6.70 4.79 15.49
CA ARG A 133 6.34 3.52 14.84
C ARG A 133 5.32 3.67 13.72
N CYS A 134 4.89 4.89 13.39
CA CYS A 134 3.89 5.11 12.34
C CYS A 134 4.42 4.62 10.99
N LEU A 135 4.03 3.38 10.66
CA LEU A 135 4.23 2.77 9.35
C LEU A 135 3.26 3.46 8.40
N ASN A 136 3.74 4.55 7.78
CA ASN A 136 3.08 5.36 6.76
C ASN A 136 1.93 4.60 6.06
N CYS A 137 0.69 4.80 6.53
CA CYS A 137 -0.45 3.96 6.16
C CYS A 137 -0.96 4.30 4.76
N GLY A 138 -0.20 3.90 3.75
CA GLY A 138 -0.45 4.23 2.36
C GLY A 138 0.28 5.50 1.89
N TYR A 139 0.26 5.72 0.58
CA TYR A 139 0.86 6.90 -0.04
C TYR A 139 0.11 8.19 0.29
N CYS A 140 -1.19 8.10 0.60
CA CYS A 140 -2.03 9.20 1.05
C CYS A 140 -2.64 8.85 2.41
N CYS A 141 -2.52 9.75 3.38
CA CYS A 141 -3.12 9.64 4.71
C CYS A 141 -4.26 10.65 4.93
N GLU A 142 -4.79 11.22 3.85
CA GLU A 142 -5.85 12.25 3.89
C GLU A 142 -5.55 13.44 4.81
N CYS A 143 -4.29 13.87 4.88
CA CYS A 143 -3.91 15.07 5.64
C CYS A 143 -4.31 16.40 4.96
N TYR A 144 -4.89 16.33 3.75
CA TYR A 144 -5.31 17.44 2.89
C TYR A 144 -4.23 18.51 2.57
N GLN A 145 -2.97 18.24 2.87
CA GLN A 145 -1.87 19.18 2.57
C GLN A 145 -1.67 19.38 1.07
N CYS A 146 -1.90 18.33 0.28
CA CYS A 146 -1.89 18.43 -1.18
C CYS A 146 -2.98 19.40 -1.69
N VAL A 147 -4.20 19.31 -1.15
CA VAL A 147 -5.33 20.19 -1.48
C VAL A 147 -4.98 21.64 -1.14
N ALA A 148 -4.47 21.88 0.07
CA ALA A 148 -4.05 23.21 0.50
C ALA A 148 -2.93 23.81 -0.38
N ALA A 149 -1.98 22.97 -0.83
CA ALA A 149 -0.90 23.40 -1.72
C ALA A 149 -1.35 23.64 -3.17
N CYS A 150 -2.49 23.09 -3.58
CA CYS A 150 -2.95 23.12 -4.97
C CYS A 150 -3.64 24.45 -5.29
N LEU A 151 -2.90 25.41 -5.85
CA LEU A 151 -3.44 26.70 -6.29
C LEU A 151 -4.55 26.58 -7.35
N ALA A 152 -4.53 25.49 -8.14
CA ALA A 152 -5.53 25.23 -9.16
C ALA A 152 -6.84 24.65 -8.59
N ASN A 153 -6.89 24.29 -7.30
CA ASN A 153 -8.01 23.59 -6.66
C ASN A 153 -8.45 22.32 -7.43
N ALA A 154 -7.48 21.58 -7.99
CA ALA A 154 -7.74 20.44 -8.86
C ALA A 154 -7.83 19.10 -8.13
N ILE A 155 -7.49 19.06 -6.84
CA ILE A 155 -7.45 17.81 -6.07
C ILE A 155 -8.82 17.62 -5.39
N ASP A 156 -9.53 16.57 -5.81
CA ASP A 156 -10.82 16.18 -5.27
C ASP A 156 -10.77 14.75 -4.72
N HIS A 157 -10.84 14.63 -3.40
CA HIS A 157 -10.84 13.33 -2.70
C HIS A 157 -12.19 12.60 -2.80
N SER A 158 -13.24 13.25 -3.31
CA SER A 158 -14.56 12.64 -3.50
C SER A 158 -14.76 12.03 -4.89
N GLN A 159 -13.79 12.17 -5.79
CA GLN A 159 -13.88 11.66 -7.15
C GLN A 159 -13.97 10.12 -7.15
N GLN A 160 -14.95 9.60 -7.88
CA GLN A 160 -15.19 8.16 -8.05
C GLN A 160 -14.93 7.72 -9.50
N ALA A 161 -14.64 6.44 -9.69
CA ALA A 161 -14.52 5.84 -11.02
C ALA A 161 -15.84 5.96 -11.79
N GLN A 162 -15.75 6.28 -13.07
CA GLN A 162 -16.92 6.41 -13.95
C GLN A 162 -16.80 5.43 -15.11
N ILE A 163 -17.88 4.69 -15.38
CA ILE A 163 -17.99 3.83 -16.56
C ILE A 163 -18.54 4.69 -17.70
N GLN A 164 -17.84 4.67 -18.84
CA GLN A 164 -18.24 5.40 -20.04
C GLN A 164 -18.54 4.41 -21.17
N GLU A 165 -19.71 4.55 -21.77
CA GLU A 165 -20.08 3.80 -22.98
C GLU A 165 -19.67 4.61 -24.20
N ILE A 166 -18.82 4.01 -25.05
CA ILE A 166 -18.29 4.66 -26.25
C ILE A 166 -18.50 3.73 -27.44
N GLU A 167 -19.23 4.20 -28.44
CA GLU A 167 -19.40 3.48 -29.71
C GLU A 167 -18.18 3.71 -30.60
N VAL A 168 -17.49 2.62 -30.95
CA VAL A 168 -16.28 2.66 -31.80
C VAL A 168 -16.39 1.67 -32.95
N GLY A 169 -15.87 2.04 -34.12
CA GLY A 169 -15.83 1.17 -35.30
C GLY A 169 -14.68 0.16 -35.29
N SER A 170 -13.59 0.46 -34.58
CA SER A 170 -12.41 -0.41 -34.44
C SER A 170 -11.62 -0.07 -33.18
N VAL A 171 -10.78 -1.02 -32.74
CA VAL A 171 -9.91 -0.88 -31.57
C VAL A 171 -8.48 -1.27 -31.98
N ILE A 172 -7.49 -0.50 -31.55
CA ILE A 172 -6.06 -0.80 -31.70
C ILE A 172 -5.49 -1.08 -30.31
N ILE A 173 -4.89 -2.26 -30.11
CA ILE A 173 -4.33 -2.66 -28.82
C ILE A 173 -2.83 -2.37 -28.80
N THR A 174 -2.39 -1.52 -27.88
CA THR A 174 -0.98 -1.12 -27.70
C THR A 174 -0.55 -1.20 -26.23
N ALA A 175 -0.87 -2.30 -25.55
CA ALA A 175 -0.60 -2.47 -24.11
C ALA A 175 0.89 -2.55 -23.75
N GLY A 176 1.78 -2.70 -24.74
CA GLY A 176 3.22 -2.75 -24.53
C GLY A 176 3.68 -4.09 -23.95
N SER A 177 4.71 -4.02 -23.09
CA SER A 177 5.33 -5.19 -22.44
C SER A 177 5.91 -4.78 -21.09
N GLU A 178 6.04 -5.74 -20.18
CA GLU A 178 6.70 -5.54 -18.89
C GLU A 178 8.07 -6.24 -18.86
N PRO A 179 9.03 -5.73 -18.07
CA PRO A 179 10.28 -6.44 -17.82
C PRO A 179 10.02 -7.78 -17.12
N TYR A 180 10.84 -8.77 -17.43
CA TYR A 180 10.85 -10.01 -16.66
C TYR A 180 11.35 -9.74 -15.24
N ASP A 181 10.67 -10.27 -14.22
CA ASP A 181 11.15 -10.26 -12.83
C ASP A 181 12.04 -11.49 -12.59
N PRO A 182 13.38 -11.32 -12.40
CA PRO A 182 14.28 -12.43 -12.16
C PRO A 182 14.33 -12.91 -10.70
N SER A 183 13.48 -12.39 -9.80
CA SER A 183 13.41 -12.86 -8.40
C SER A 183 13.23 -14.38 -8.26
N PRO A 184 12.47 -15.09 -9.13
CA PRO A 184 12.37 -16.55 -9.07
C PRO A 184 13.69 -17.29 -9.35
N LEU A 185 14.67 -16.61 -9.96
CA LEU A 185 16.01 -17.15 -10.29
C LEU A 185 17.04 -16.83 -9.19
N GLU A 186 16.57 -16.69 -7.95
CA GLU A 186 17.36 -16.28 -6.79
C GLU A 186 18.61 -17.14 -6.58
N ASN A 187 18.50 -18.44 -6.83
CA ASN A 187 19.62 -19.39 -6.70
C ASN A 187 20.77 -19.17 -7.69
N VAL A 188 20.60 -18.27 -8.68
CA VAL A 188 21.60 -17.98 -9.71
C VAL A 188 22.01 -16.51 -9.68
N TYR A 189 21.05 -15.58 -9.66
CA TYR A 189 21.33 -14.17 -9.90
C TYR A 189 21.25 -13.28 -8.65
N HIS A 190 20.59 -13.71 -7.57
CA HIS A 190 20.47 -12.93 -6.33
C HIS A 190 19.88 -11.51 -6.54
N TYR A 191 18.84 -11.41 -7.37
CA TYR A 191 18.14 -10.15 -7.62
C TYR A 191 17.25 -9.79 -6.42
N LYS A 192 17.26 -8.50 -6.01
CA LYS A 192 16.68 -7.95 -4.76
C LYS A 192 17.41 -8.34 -3.47
N THR A 193 18.06 -9.49 -3.39
CA THR A 193 18.87 -9.88 -2.21
C THR A 193 20.27 -9.27 -2.24
N SER A 194 20.83 -9.01 -3.43
CA SER A 194 22.07 -8.28 -3.60
C SER A 194 21.80 -6.85 -4.12
N PRO A 195 22.15 -5.79 -3.37
CA PRO A 195 21.82 -4.40 -3.73
C PRO A 195 22.50 -3.91 -5.02
N ASN A 196 23.52 -4.60 -5.51
CA ASN A 196 24.23 -4.22 -6.74
C ASN A 196 23.85 -5.10 -7.95
N VAL A 197 22.90 -6.01 -7.80
CA VAL A 197 22.31 -6.77 -8.92
C VAL A 197 21.06 -6.04 -9.38
N LEU A 198 21.10 -5.53 -10.60
CA LEU A 198 20.06 -4.69 -11.17
C LEU A 198 19.57 -5.29 -12.49
N THR A 199 18.29 -5.07 -12.78
CA THR A 199 17.77 -5.24 -14.15
C THR A 199 18.27 -4.10 -15.03
N SER A 200 18.29 -4.32 -16.34
CA SER A 200 18.67 -3.29 -17.31
C SER A 200 17.77 -2.04 -17.19
N LEU A 201 16.47 -2.21 -16.92
CA LEU A 201 15.56 -1.07 -16.78
C LEU A 201 15.84 -0.24 -15.53
N GLU A 202 16.23 -0.86 -14.41
CA GLU A 202 16.66 -0.11 -13.23
C GLU A 202 17.97 0.63 -13.47
N PHE A 203 18.91 -0.02 -14.15
CA PHE A 203 20.19 0.60 -14.53
C PHE A 203 19.97 1.82 -15.44
N GLU A 204 19.04 1.73 -16.39
CA GLU A 204 18.62 2.85 -17.24
C GLU A 204 18.03 4.01 -16.42
N ARG A 205 17.27 3.70 -15.36
CA ARG A 205 16.78 4.74 -14.44
C ARG A 205 17.92 5.41 -13.69
N ILE A 206 18.99 4.71 -13.32
CA ILE A 206 20.18 5.31 -12.73
C ILE A 206 20.80 6.30 -13.73
N LEU A 207 21.07 5.87 -14.97
CA LEU A 207 21.74 6.70 -15.97
C LEU A 207 20.87 7.84 -16.53
N ALA A 208 19.56 7.79 -16.36
CA ALA A 208 18.68 8.86 -16.83
C ALA A 208 18.94 10.17 -16.07
N ALA A 209 19.04 11.29 -16.81
CA ALA A 209 19.18 12.63 -16.21
C ALA A 209 17.98 13.03 -15.33
N SER A 210 16.78 12.51 -15.63
CA SER A 210 15.56 12.62 -14.79
C SER A 210 15.37 11.42 -13.87
N GLY A 211 16.43 10.64 -13.69
CA GLY A 211 16.51 9.48 -12.82
C GLY A 211 16.63 9.87 -11.35
N PRO A 212 16.44 8.92 -10.42
CA PRO A 212 16.64 9.13 -8.99
C PRO A 212 18.08 9.55 -8.64
N THR A 213 19.05 9.27 -9.53
CA THR A 213 20.45 9.63 -9.34
C THR A 213 20.90 10.79 -10.24
N MET A 214 19.96 11.44 -10.94
CA MET A 214 20.23 12.54 -11.88
C MET A 214 21.29 12.20 -12.96
N GLY A 215 21.41 10.91 -13.31
CA GLY A 215 22.37 10.41 -14.29
C GLY A 215 23.74 10.02 -13.72
N HIS A 216 23.95 10.12 -12.40
CA HIS A 216 25.20 9.73 -11.79
C HIS A 216 25.33 8.21 -11.69
N LEU A 217 26.36 7.65 -12.33
CA LEU A 217 26.63 6.22 -12.31
C LEU A 217 27.15 5.81 -10.93
N GLN A 218 26.27 5.28 -10.09
CA GLN A 218 26.59 4.87 -8.72
C GLN A 218 26.04 3.49 -8.37
N ARG A 219 26.74 2.77 -7.48
CA ARG A 219 26.26 1.51 -6.92
C ARG A 219 25.18 1.77 -5.86
N PRO A 220 24.03 1.07 -5.89
CA PRO A 220 22.98 1.31 -4.90
C PRO A 220 23.39 0.98 -3.46
N SER A 221 24.31 0.02 -3.27
CA SER A 221 24.75 -0.38 -1.93
C SER A 221 25.49 0.69 -1.13
N ASP A 222 26.34 1.49 -1.78
CA ASP A 222 27.23 2.42 -1.08
C ASP A 222 27.41 3.78 -1.78
N GLY A 223 26.67 4.03 -2.86
CA GLY A 223 26.68 5.29 -3.60
C GLY A 223 27.99 5.58 -4.34
N LYS A 224 28.93 4.63 -4.40
CA LYS A 224 30.22 4.85 -5.08
C LYS A 224 30.17 4.38 -6.52
N ASP A 225 31.01 5.00 -7.34
CA ASP A 225 31.16 4.64 -8.75
C ASP A 225 31.64 3.19 -8.91
N PRO A 226 30.99 2.39 -9.76
CA PRO A 226 31.49 1.06 -10.09
C PRO A 226 32.77 1.20 -10.92
N LYS A 227 33.72 0.29 -10.71
CA LYS A 227 34.92 0.15 -11.57
C LYS A 227 34.79 -0.98 -12.59
N LYS A 228 33.83 -1.88 -12.37
CA LYS A 228 33.53 -3.03 -13.24
C LYS A 228 32.04 -3.28 -13.26
N ILE A 229 31.49 -3.56 -14.45
CA ILE A 229 30.09 -3.96 -14.64
C ILE A 229 30.03 -5.17 -15.57
N ALA A 230 29.18 -6.13 -15.21
CA ALA A 230 28.85 -7.30 -16.02
C ALA A 230 27.38 -7.24 -16.45
N TRP A 231 27.11 -7.39 -17.74
CA TRP A 231 25.76 -7.56 -18.28
C TRP A 231 25.53 -9.03 -18.60
N LEU A 232 24.46 -9.61 -18.05
CA LEU A 232 24.10 -11.00 -18.26
C LEU A 232 22.96 -11.07 -19.28
N GLN A 233 23.20 -11.68 -20.43
CA GLN A 233 22.21 -11.75 -21.48
C GLN A 233 21.19 -12.85 -21.26
N CYS A 234 20.04 -12.69 -21.93
CA CYS A 234 18.96 -13.68 -21.98
C CYS A 234 18.36 -14.03 -20.61
N VAL A 235 18.54 -13.22 -19.57
CA VAL A 235 17.85 -13.45 -18.28
C VAL A 235 16.34 -13.39 -18.48
N GLY A 236 15.64 -14.50 -18.25
CA GLY A 236 14.19 -14.63 -18.48
C GLY A 236 13.79 -14.88 -19.94
N SER A 237 14.73 -15.15 -20.84
CA SER A 237 14.51 -15.42 -22.26
C SER A 237 15.38 -16.56 -22.75
N ARG A 238 14.95 -17.28 -23.78
CA ARG A 238 15.65 -18.47 -24.29
C ARG A 238 15.99 -19.48 -23.17
N ASP A 239 15.15 -19.53 -22.15
CA ASP A 239 15.29 -20.38 -20.97
C ASP A 239 14.01 -21.18 -20.76
N THR A 240 14.01 -22.40 -21.31
CA THR A 240 12.92 -23.35 -21.12
C THR A 240 13.03 -24.13 -19.81
N ASN A 241 14.13 -24.00 -19.09
CA ASN A 241 14.41 -24.81 -17.90
C ASN A 241 13.89 -24.13 -16.64
N GLN A 242 14.23 -22.85 -16.44
CA GLN A 242 13.89 -22.14 -15.20
C GLN A 242 12.57 -21.37 -15.29
N CYS A 243 12.26 -20.77 -16.45
CA CYS A 243 11.06 -19.92 -16.60
C CYS A 243 10.13 -20.29 -17.76
N GLY A 244 10.50 -21.24 -18.61
CA GLY A 244 9.66 -21.71 -19.73
C GLY A 244 9.62 -20.78 -20.94
N ASN A 245 10.36 -19.67 -20.92
CA ASN A 245 10.39 -18.69 -22.01
C ASN A 245 11.37 -19.12 -23.11
N SER A 246 10.87 -19.81 -24.13
CA SER A 246 11.69 -20.28 -25.27
C SER A 246 12.05 -19.19 -26.28
N TYR A 247 11.43 -18.02 -26.18
CA TYR A 247 11.58 -16.92 -27.14
C TYR A 247 12.77 -16.00 -26.83
N CYS A 248 13.15 -15.17 -27.80
CA CYS A 248 14.11 -14.10 -27.64
C CYS A 248 13.40 -12.77 -27.45
N SER A 249 13.73 -12.00 -26.40
CA SER A 249 13.20 -10.63 -26.20
C SER A 249 13.65 -9.61 -27.24
N SER A 250 14.52 -9.99 -28.19
CA SER A 250 14.91 -9.24 -29.39
C SER A 250 15.67 -7.91 -29.17
N VAL A 251 15.56 -7.28 -28.00
CA VAL A 251 16.15 -5.96 -27.72
C VAL A 251 17.29 -6.00 -26.71
N CYS A 252 17.44 -7.10 -25.95
CA CYS A 252 18.37 -7.17 -24.81
C CYS A 252 19.84 -7.04 -25.16
N CYS A 253 20.25 -7.63 -26.28
CA CYS A 253 21.62 -7.47 -26.77
C CYS A 253 21.92 -6.00 -27.08
N MET A 254 20.97 -5.30 -27.71
CA MET A 254 21.17 -3.92 -28.15
C MET A 254 21.16 -2.93 -26.98
N TYR A 255 20.21 -3.05 -26.03
CA TYR A 255 20.23 -2.17 -24.87
C TYR A 255 21.47 -2.42 -24.02
N ALA A 256 21.98 -3.65 -23.91
CA ALA A 256 23.15 -3.91 -23.06
C ALA A 256 24.42 -3.29 -23.64
N ILE A 257 24.59 -3.34 -24.97
CA ILE A 257 25.68 -2.65 -25.67
C ILE A 257 25.54 -1.14 -25.46
N LYS A 258 24.33 -0.60 -25.65
CA LYS A 258 24.03 0.82 -25.45
C LYS A 258 24.35 1.24 -24.02
N ASP A 259 23.84 0.53 -23.01
CA ASP A 259 24.06 0.79 -21.60
C ASP A 259 25.53 0.69 -21.24
N SER A 260 26.27 -0.26 -21.81
CA SER A 260 27.72 -0.37 -21.61
C SER A 260 28.47 0.85 -22.15
N MET A 261 28.08 1.36 -23.32
CA MET A 261 28.67 2.57 -23.89
C MET A 261 28.35 3.81 -23.04
N ILE A 262 27.08 3.98 -22.68
CA ILE A 262 26.62 5.13 -21.91
C ILE A 262 27.22 5.13 -20.50
N ALA A 263 27.35 3.95 -19.87
CA ALA A 263 28.02 3.83 -18.58
C ALA A 263 29.47 4.30 -18.64
N LYS A 264 30.20 3.97 -19.72
CA LYS A 264 31.58 4.48 -19.92
C LYS A 264 31.63 5.98 -20.15
N GLU A 265 30.64 6.56 -20.82
CA GLU A 265 30.55 8.01 -21.01
C GLU A 265 30.27 8.77 -19.70
N HIS A 266 29.56 8.15 -18.75
CA HIS A 266 29.23 8.73 -17.45
C HIS A 266 30.25 8.40 -16.36
N ALA A 267 31.23 7.53 -16.63
CA ALA A 267 32.25 7.18 -15.66
C ALA A 267 33.36 8.23 -15.65
N ASP A 268 33.71 8.69 -14.44
CA ASP A 268 34.82 9.64 -14.24
C ASP A 268 36.21 8.98 -14.46
N GLU A 269 36.27 7.66 -14.35
CA GLU A 269 37.48 6.85 -14.55
C GLU A 269 37.22 5.70 -15.53
N ASP A 270 38.29 5.01 -15.93
CA ASP A 270 38.19 3.86 -16.84
C ASP A 270 37.29 2.76 -16.23
N LEU A 271 36.22 2.43 -16.95
CA LEU A 271 35.20 1.47 -16.53
C LEU A 271 35.32 0.20 -17.37
N ASP A 272 35.54 -0.92 -16.69
CA ASP A 272 35.56 -2.24 -17.30
C ASP A 272 34.14 -2.79 -17.47
N CYS A 273 33.75 -3.08 -18.71
CA CYS A 273 32.42 -3.54 -19.06
C CYS A 273 32.50 -4.87 -19.81
N VAL A 274 31.82 -5.89 -19.31
CA VAL A 274 31.78 -7.22 -19.94
C VAL A 274 30.34 -7.64 -20.17
N VAL A 275 30.03 -8.07 -21.40
CA VAL A 275 28.72 -8.60 -21.77
C VAL A 275 28.85 -10.12 -21.92
N PHE A 276 28.07 -10.87 -21.17
CA PHE A 276 28.02 -12.34 -21.14
C PHE A 276 26.78 -12.86 -21.86
#